data_AF-A0A2H9L539-F1
#
_entry.id   AF-A0A2H9L539-F1
#
_cell.length_a   1.000
_cell.length_b   1.000
_cell.length_c   1.000
_cell.angle_alpha   90.00
_cell.angle_beta   90.00
_cell.angle_gamma   90.00
#
_symmetry.space_group_name_H-M   'P 1'
#
loop_
_entity.id
_entity.type
_entity.pdbx_description
1 polymer ?
#
loop_
_entity_poly.entity_id
_entity_poly.type
_entity_poly.pdbx_seq_one_letter_code
_entity_poly.pdbx_strand_id
1 'polypeptide(L)'
;MMIVIIGTNCSGKETAANYLVKKGYEHFSLSDIIREELTKKGLDHSRKNLFNMGNELRRKFGDNVLALRALKRIKNQKTVISSIRHP
;
A
#
# COMPACT_ATOMS: atom_id res chain seq x y z
N MET A 1 18.01 0.06 1.22
CA MET A 1 17.32 0.01 2.53
C MET A 1 15.82 0.14 2.30
N MET A 2 15.07 -0.93 2.58
CA MET A 2 13.61 -0.94 2.50
C MET A 2 13.04 -1.11 3.91
N ILE A 3 12.09 -0.23 4.27
CA ILE A 3 11.43 -0.24 5.58
C ILE A 3 9.95 -0.53 5.36
N VAL A 4 9.41 -1.53 6.05
CA VAL A 4 8.00 -1.89 5.97
C VAL A 4 7.33 -1.56 7.30
N ILE A 5 6.26 -0.75 7.26
CA ILE A 5 5.53 -0.31 8.45
C ILE A 5 4.14 -0.96 8.48
N ILE A 6 3.95 -1.84 9.47
CA ILE A 6 2.71 -2.59 9.72
C ILE A 6 2.11 -2.14 11.05
N GLY A 7 0.78 -2.24 11.19
CA GLY A 7 0.06 -1.81 12.40
C GLY A 7 -1.40 -1.47 12.13
N THR A 8 -2.16 -1.19 13.19
CA THR A 8 -3.60 -0.96 13.15
C THR A 8 -3.98 0.48 12.76
N ASN A 9 -5.23 0.71 12.36
CA ASN A 9 -5.67 2.09 12.06
C ASN A 9 -5.41 3.00 13.28
N CYS A 10 -5.01 4.25 13.02
CA CYS A 10 -4.62 5.22 14.06
C CYS A 10 -3.37 4.87 14.89
N SER A 11 -2.60 3.83 14.54
CA SER A 11 -1.36 3.47 15.26
C SER A 11 -0.14 4.33 14.93
N GLY A 12 -0.32 5.49 14.27
CA GLY A 12 0.78 6.41 13.93
C GLY A 12 1.68 6.00 12.74
N LYS A 13 1.29 5.01 11.92
CA LYS A 13 2.11 4.57 10.77
C LYS A 13 2.34 5.63 9.72
N GLU A 14 1.31 6.44 9.44
CA GLU A 14 1.41 7.58 8.54
C GLU A 14 2.48 8.55 9.06
N THR A 15 2.49 8.81 10.37
CA THR A 15 3.47 9.68 11.03
C THR A 15 4.89 9.15 10.88
N ALA A 16 5.10 7.85 11.10
CA ALA A 16 6.40 7.20 10.93
C ALA A 16 6.87 7.20 9.47
N ALA A 17 5.97 6.93 8.53
CA ALA A 17 6.27 7.01 7.10
C ALA A 17 6.64 8.44 6.68
N ASN A 18 5.87 9.44 7.11
CA ASN A 18 6.13 10.85 6.83
C ASN A 18 7.46 11.32 7.42
N TYR A 19 7.85 10.83 8.60
CA TYR A 19 9.17 11.10 9.16
C TYR A 19 10.30 10.58 8.26
N LEU A 20 10.16 9.35 7.75
CA LEU A 20 11.14 8.76 6.83
C LEU A 20 11.17 9.49 5.48
N VAL A 21 10.02 9.95 4.97
CA VAL A 21 9.95 10.76 3.76
C VAL A 21 10.79 12.03 3.89
N LYS A 22 10.70 12.72 5.03
CA LYS A 22 11.55 13.90 5.34
C LYS A 22 13.04 13.59 5.39
N LYS A 23 13.42 12.31 5.53
CA LYS A 23 14.82 11.83 5.50
C LYS A 23 15.25 11.32 4.11
N GLY A 24 14.45 11.56 3.08
CA GLY A 24 14.74 11.18 1.69
C GLY A 24 14.32 9.76 1.33
N TYR A 25 13.35 9.18 2.05
CA TYR A 25 12.71 7.94 1.64
C TYR A 25 11.53 8.21 0.71
N GLU A 26 11.34 7.37 -0.29
CA GLU A 26 10.12 7.36 -1.08
C GLU A 26 9.04 6.54 -0.36
N HIS A 27 7.82 7.08 -0.22
CA HIS A 27 6.73 6.40 0.46
C HIS A 27 5.76 5.77 -0.55
N PHE A 28 5.47 4.49 -0.35
CA PHE A 28 4.45 3.77 -1.09
C PHE A 28 3.43 3.16 -0.12
N SER A 29 2.14 3.43 -0.34
CA SER A 29 1.07 2.72 0.36
C SER A 29 0.50 1.61 -0.53
N LEU A 30 0.37 0.41 0.03
CA LEU A 30 -0.34 -0.66 -0.69
C LEU A 30 -1.80 -0.31 -0.94
N SER A 31 -2.38 0.55 -0.11
CA SER A 31 -3.76 1.03 -0.32
C SER A 31 -3.88 1.91 -1.56
N ASP A 32 -2.82 2.60 -1.99
CA ASP A 32 -2.85 3.43 -3.20
C ASP A 32 -2.96 2.57 -4.46
N ILE A 33 -2.29 1.42 -4.46
CA ILE A 33 -2.42 0.43 -5.56
C ILE A 33 -3.88 -0.02 -5.70
N ILE A 34 -4.58 -0.22 -4.59
CA ILE A 34 -5.99 -0.62 -4.60
C ILE A 34 -6.88 0.54 -5.07
N ARG A 35 -6.61 1.77 -4.60
CA ARG A 35 -7.33 2.98 -5.03
C ARG A 35 -7.25 3.18 -6.53
N GLU A 36 -6.08 2.98 -7.11
CA GLU A 36 -5.91 3.10 -8.56
C GLU A 36 -6.73 2.06 -9.33
N GLU A 37 -6.78 0.82 -8.85
CA GLU A 37 -7.61 -0.22 -9.47
C GLU A 37 -9.11 0.10 -9.34
N LEU A 38 -9.53 0.72 -8.24
CA LEU A 38 -10.90 1.24 -8.10
C LEU A 38 -11.17 2.39 -9.08
N THR A 39 -10.25 3.35 -9.20
CA THR A 39 -10.36 4.47 -10.15
C THR A 39 -10.47 3.96 -11.59
N LYS A 40 -9.65 2.97 -11.99
CA LYS A 40 -9.75 2.33 -13.32
C LYS A 40 -11.09 1.67 -13.57
N LYS A 41 -11.74 1.16 -12.52
CA LYS A 41 -13.07 0.54 -12.58
C LYS A 41 -14.21 1.55 -12.42
N GLY A 42 -13.93 2.85 -12.25
CA GLY A 42 -14.92 3.88 -12.00
C GLY A 42 -15.65 3.73 -10.66
N LEU A 43 -15.06 3.03 -9.70
CA LEU A 43 -15.64 2.79 -8.38
C LEU A 43 -15.14 3.82 -7.37
N ASP A 44 -16.01 4.15 -6.42
CA ASP A 44 -15.67 5.04 -5.30
C ASP A 44 -14.66 4.37 -4.35
N HIS A 45 -13.88 5.19 -3.66
CA HIS A 45 -12.85 4.74 -2.72
C HIS A 45 -13.41 4.43 -1.32
N SER A 46 -14.66 3.98 -1.23
CA SER A 46 -15.23 3.54 0.05
C SER A 46 -14.42 2.39 0.64
N ARG A 47 -14.48 2.28 1.96
CA ARG A 47 -13.78 1.23 2.72
C ARG A 47 -14.18 -0.17 2.26
N LYS A 48 -15.46 -0.37 1.93
CA LYS A 48 -15.99 -1.64 1.40
C LYS A 48 -15.34 -1.97 0.05
N ASN A 49 -15.26 -1.00 -0.86
CA ASN A 49 -14.65 -1.20 -2.17
C ASN A 49 -13.15 -1.46 -2.08
N LEU A 50 -12.43 -0.73 -1.21
CA LEU A 50 -11.01 -0.98 -0.96
C LEU A 50 -10.76 -2.39 -0.42
N PHE A 51 -11.60 -2.84 0.52
CA PHE A 51 -11.50 -4.19 1.07
C PHE A 51 -11.79 -5.25 0.00
N ASN A 52 -12.91 -5.11 -0.71
CA ASN A 52 -13.34 -6.04 -1.76
C ASN A 52 -12.34 -6.11 -2.91
N MET A 53 -11.81 -4.97 -3.35
CA MET A 53 -10.82 -4.91 -4.43
C MET A 53 -9.49 -5.50 -4.00
N GLY A 54 -9.04 -5.24 -2.76
CA GLY A 54 -7.87 -5.89 -2.20
C GLY A 54 -8.00 -7.41 -2.20
N ASN A 55 -9.15 -7.95 -1.79
CA ASN A 55 -9.41 -9.39 -1.80
C ASN A 55 -9.58 -9.96 -3.21
N GLU A 56 -10.20 -9.22 -4.13
CA GLU A 56 -10.32 -9.62 -5.54
C GLU A 56 -8.93 -9.76 -6.18
N LEU A 57 -8.06 -8.77 -5.97
CA LEU A 57 -6.69 -8.80 -6.48
C LEU A 57 -5.92 -10.02 -5.93
N ARG A 58 -6.04 -10.30 -4.63
CA ARG A 58 -5.39 -11.47 -4.02
C ARG A 58 -5.94 -12.79 -4.55
N ARG A 59 -7.26 -12.92 -4.67
CA ARG A 59 -7.88 -14.11 -5.25
C ARG A 59 -7.46 -14.37 -6.70
N LYS A 60 -7.26 -13.31 -7.49
CA LYS A 60 -6.89 -13.42 -8.92
C LYS A 60 -5.40 -13.62 -9.16
N PHE A 61 -4.55 -13.02 -8.33
CA PHE A 61 -3.10 -12.91 -8.61
C PHE A 61 -2.20 -13.41 -7.47
N GLY A 62 -2.78 -13.89 -6.37
CA GLY A 62 -2.07 -14.33 -5.17
C GLY A 62 -1.90 -13.25 -4.10
N ASP A 63 -1.61 -13.67 -2.87
CA ASP A 63 -1.54 -12.77 -1.69
C ASP A 63 -0.42 -11.74 -1.78
N ASN A 64 0.63 -12.04 -2.54
CA ASN A 64 1.78 -11.17 -2.75
C ASN A 64 1.57 -10.11 -3.85
N VAL A 65 0.43 -10.09 -4.55
CA VAL A 65 0.20 -9.19 -5.70
C VAL A 65 0.44 -7.72 -5.38
N LEU A 66 0.00 -7.26 -4.21
CA LEU A 66 0.15 -5.85 -3.81
C LEU A 66 1.62 -5.50 -3.57
N ALA A 67 2.36 -6.40 -2.92
CA ALA A 67 3.79 -6.23 -2.71
C ALA A 67 4.57 -6.25 -4.04
N LEU A 68 4.26 -7.19 -4.94
CA LEU A 68 4.88 -7.25 -6.27
C LEU A 68 4.61 -5.99 -7.09
N ARG A 69 3.38 -5.46 -7.06
CA ARG A 69 3.02 -4.20 -7.73
C ARG A 69 3.72 -3.00 -7.09
N ALA A 70 3.91 -2.98 -5.77
CA ALA A 70 4.70 -1.96 -5.10
C ALA A 70 6.16 -2.02 -5.54
N LEU A 71 6.77 -3.20 -5.52
CA LEU A 71 8.17 -3.43 -5.95
C LEU A 71 8.43 -2.94 -7.38
N LYS A 72 7.48 -3.12 -8.31
CA LYS A 72 7.60 -2.60 -9.68
C LYS A 72 7.68 -1.07 -9.77
N ARG A 73 7.21 -0.34 -8.75
CA ARG A 73 7.25 1.13 -8.70
C ARG A 73 8.49 1.66 -8.00
N ILE A 74 9.10 0.84 -7.16
CA ILE A 74 10.27 1.21 -6.38
C ILE A 74 11.47 1.24 -7.32
N LYS A 75 11.91 2.45 -7.66
CA LYS A 75 13.14 2.67 -8.45
C LYS A 75 14.33 3.06 -7.57
N ASN A 76 14.06 3.55 -6.36
CA ASN A 76 15.06 4.07 -5.44
C ASN A 76 15.50 3.05 -4.39
N GLN A 77 16.73 3.21 -3.90
CA GLN A 77 17.30 2.34 -2.86
C GLN A 77 16.75 2.63 -1.44
N LYS A 78 16.07 3.75 -1.21
CA LYS A 78 15.49 4.15 0.09
C LYS A 78 13.98 4.26 -0.01
N THR A 79 13.27 3.25 0.49
CA THR A 79 11.81 3.17 0.37
C THR A 79 11.14 2.76 1.65
N VAL A 80 10.02 3.40 1.96
CA VAL A 80 9.10 3.00 3.02
C VAL A 80 7.77 2.52 2.44
N ILE A 81 7.37 1.29 2.78
CA ILE A 81 6.08 0.71 2.38
C ILE A 81 5.15 0.69 3.59
N SER A 82 3.94 1.24 3.47
CA SER A 82 2.93 1.21 4.52
C SER A 82 1.66 0.47 4.11
N SER A 83 0.87 0.09 5.13
CA SER A 83 -0.50 -0.44 4.98
C SER A 83 -0.62 -1.87 4.44
N ILE A 84 0.22 -2.79 4.91
CA ILE A 84 -0.07 -4.24 4.78
C ILE A 84 -1.18 -4.58 5.77
N ARG A 85 -2.38 -4.84 5.26
CA ARG A 85 -3.49 -5.43 6.02
C ARG A 85 -3.71 -6.85 5.53
N HIS A 86 -3.23 -7.81 6.30
CA HIS A 86 -3.63 -9.20 6.28
C HIS A 86 -3.64 -9.66 7.75
N PRO A 87 -4.69 -10.34 8.22
CA PRO A 87 -4.60 -11.09 9.48
C PRO A 87 -3.53 -12.17 9.40
#